data_AF-S9U2X1-F1
#
_entry.id   AF-S9U2X1-F1
#
_cell.length_a   1.000
_cell.length_b   1.000
_cell.length_c   1.000
_cell.angle_alpha   90.00
_cell.angle_beta   90.00
_cell.angle_gamma   90.00
#
_symmetry.space_group_name_H-M   'P 1'
#
loop_
_entity.id
_entity.type
_entity.pdbx_description
1 polymer ?
#
loop_
_entity_poly.entity_id
_entity_poly.type
_entity_poly.pdbx_seq_one_letter_code
_entity_poly.pdbx_strand_id
1 'polypeptide(L)'
;MRHYVAWYCTRLKVVELDHHVHAAALREQVAAAAGTADLPVLFVNKKFVGTIHDVKALEEKRLLKDIVQFGFQWKTGSGADGVPQQLNQLPSAHGDTELFRGRYRGAPVARPVVRLPSLHPFHRVDDE
;
A
#
# COMPACT_ATOMS: atom_id res chain seq x y z
N MET A 1 -6.71 -8.42 3.80
CA MET A 1 -6.33 -8.89 2.45
C MET A 1 -7.49 -9.38 1.61
N ARG A 2 -8.29 -10.37 2.05
CA ARG A 2 -9.42 -10.90 1.25
C ARG A 2 -10.35 -9.79 0.73
N HIS A 3 -10.70 -8.83 1.60
CA HIS A 3 -11.50 -7.65 1.23
C HIS A 3 -10.87 -6.84 0.08
N TYR A 4 -9.60 -6.45 0.19
CA TYR A 4 -8.92 -5.66 -0.84
C TYR A 4 -8.91 -6.35 -2.21
N VAL A 5 -8.59 -7.65 -2.28
CA VAL A 5 -8.54 -8.36 -3.56
C VAL A 5 -9.94 -8.56 -4.14
N ALA A 6 -10.93 -8.87 -3.29
CA ALA A 6 -12.32 -9.02 -3.72
C ALA A 6 -12.91 -7.72 -4.26
N TRP A 7 -12.52 -6.57 -3.70
CA TRP A 7 -12.94 -5.24 -4.16
C TRP A 7 -12.59 -4.99 -5.64
N TYR A 8 -11.42 -5.46 -6.08
CA TYR A 8 -10.97 -5.36 -7.47
C TYR A 8 -11.51 -6.49 -8.38
N CYS A 9 -12.49 -7.26 -7.91
CA CYS A 9 -13.13 -8.36 -8.65
C CYS A 9 -12.12 -9.40 -9.19
N THR A 10 -11.02 -9.62 -8.48
CA THR A 10 -9.96 -10.52 -8.93
C THR A 10 -10.08 -11.89 -8.26
N ARG A 11 -9.90 -12.96 -9.05
CA ARG A 11 -9.95 -14.33 -8.53
C ARG A 11 -8.77 -14.56 -7.58
N LEU A 12 -9.06 -14.97 -6.35
CA LEU A 12 -8.08 -15.24 -5.32
C LEU A 12 -8.12 -16.71 -4.90
N LYS A 13 -6.97 -17.38 -4.91
CA LYS A 13 -6.81 -18.69 -4.29
C LYS A 13 -6.19 -18.51 -2.91
N VAL A 14 -6.98 -18.78 -1.87
CA VAL A 14 -6.48 -18.82 -0.49
C VAL A 14 -6.03 -20.24 -0.17
N VAL A 15 -4.83 -20.35 0.40
CA VAL A 15 -4.23 -21.61 0.85
C VAL A 15 -3.96 -21.48 2.35
N GLU A 16 -4.65 -22.29 3.14
CA GLU A 16 -4.46 -22.35 4.60
C GLU A 16 -3.48 -23.48 4.91
N LEU A 17 -2.41 -23.15 5.63
CA LEU A 17 -1.30 -24.08 5.89
C LEU A 17 -1.53 -24.93 7.16
N ASP A 18 -2.56 -24.63 7.95
CA ASP A 18 -2.75 -25.24 9.28
C ASP A 18 -2.99 -26.76 9.21
N HIS A 19 -3.65 -27.23 8.15
CA HIS A 19 -3.97 -28.65 7.95
C HIS A 19 -3.44 -29.20 6.61
N HIS A 20 -2.41 -28.57 6.05
CA HIS A 20 -1.88 -28.94 4.73
C HIS A 20 -0.80 -30.04 4.84
N VAL A 21 -0.87 -31.06 3.98
CA VAL A 21 0.06 -32.20 3.98
C VAL A 21 1.53 -31.77 3.84
N HIS A 22 1.78 -30.71 3.08
CA HIS A 22 3.12 -30.14 2.84
C HIS A 22 3.36 -28.82 3.57
N ALA A 23 2.68 -28.56 4.69
CA ALA A 23 2.75 -27.27 5.39
C ALA A 23 4.18 -26.83 5.74
N ALA A 24 5.01 -27.74 6.28
CA ALA A 24 6.38 -27.42 6.68
C ALA A 24 7.25 -27.00 5.47
N ALA A 25 7.25 -27.80 4.41
CA ALA A 25 8.00 -27.51 3.19
C ALA A 25 7.51 -26.20 2.52
N LEU A 26 6.20 -25.96 2.49
CA LEU A 26 5.66 -24.72 1.93
C LEU A 26 6.03 -23.50 2.77
N ARG A 27 6.06 -23.60 4.10
CA ARG A 27 6.49 -22.49 4.96
C ARG A 27 7.94 -22.10 4.67
N GLU A 28 8.84 -23.08 4.53
CA GLU A 28 10.23 -22.82 4.19
C GLU A 28 10.38 -22.19 2.80
N GLN A 29 9.70 -22.74 1.79
CA GLN A 29 9.74 -22.20 0.43
C GLN A 29 9.15 -20.79 0.33
N VAL A 30 8.04 -20.54 1.03
CA VAL A 30 7.41 -19.22 1.09
C VAL A 30 8.32 -18.24 1.81
N ALA A 31 8.92 -18.61 2.94
CA ALA A 31 9.86 -17.76 3.65
C ALA A 31 11.08 -17.43 2.79
N ALA A 32 11.61 -18.41 2.05
CA ALA A 32 12.72 -18.21 1.13
C ALA A 32 12.35 -17.27 -0.03
N ALA A 33 11.14 -17.37 -0.58
CA ALA A 33 10.69 -16.52 -1.68
C ALA A 33 10.27 -15.11 -1.26
N ALA A 34 9.65 -14.98 -0.08
CA ALA A 34 9.13 -13.73 0.45
C ALA A 34 10.19 -12.93 1.24
N GLY A 35 11.26 -13.58 1.71
CA GLY A 35 12.24 -12.98 2.61
C GLY A 35 11.68 -12.64 3.99
N THR A 36 10.48 -13.13 4.32
CA THR A 36 9.81 -12.93 5.61
C THR A 36 9.14 -14.23 6.06
N ALA A 37 9.15 -14.48 7.37
CA ALA A 37 8.44 -15.60 7.98
C ALA A 37 6.97 -15.26 8.32
N ASP A 38 6.58 -13.99 8.16
CA ASP A 38 5.25 -13.52 8.56
C ASP A 38 4.18 -13.95 7.55
N LEU A 39 3.05 -14.42 8.08
CA LEU A 39 1.84 -14.73 7.32
C LEU A 39 0.74 -13.74 7.69
N PRO A 40 -0.19 -13.39 6.77
CA PRO A 40 -0.32 -13.91 5.41
C PRO A 40 0.57 -13.16 4.40
N VAL A 41 0.87 -13.83 3.29
CA VAL A 41 1.62 -13.27 2.15
C VAL A 41 0.79 -13.32 0.86
N LEU A 42 0.97 -12.33 0.00
CA LEU A 42 0.30 -12.25 -1.30
C LEU A 42 1.29 -12.46 -2.45
N PHE A 43 0.93 -13.36 -3.35
CA PHE A 43 1.62 -13.57 -4.62
C PHE A 43 0.67 -13.27 -5.78
N VAL A 44 1.14 -12.44 -6.72
CA VAL A 44 0.40 -12.11 -7.95
C VAL A 44 1.33 -12.28 -9.14
N ASN A 45 0.87 -12.97 -10.18
CA ASN A 45 1.65 -13.23 -11.40
C ASN A 45 3.07 -13.78 -11.11
N LYS A 46 3.16 -14.78 -10.23
CA LYS A 46 4.42 -15.44 -9.80
C LYS A 46 5.41 -14.51 -9.09
N LYS A 47 5.01 -13.30 -8.70
CA LYS A 47 5.82 -12.35 -7.95
C LYS A 47 5.27 -12.18 -6.54
N PHE A 48 6.19 -12.04 -5.58
CA PHE A 48 5.86 -11.65 -4.23
C PHE A 48 5.40 -10.18 -4.22
N VAL A 49 4.23 -9.91 -3.67
CA VAL A 49 3.70 -8.55 -3.50
C VAL A 49 4.02 -8.02 -2.12
N GLY A 50 3.80 -8.82 -1.07
CA GLY A 50 4.06 -8.39 0.30
C GLY A 50 3.13 -9.03 1.34
N THR A 51 3.27 -8.52 2.56
CA THR A 51 2.42 -8.82 3.72
C THR A 51 1.16 -7.94 3.74
N ILE A 52 0.36 -8.02 4.80
CA ILE A 52 -0.84 -7.17 4.94
C ILE A 52 -0.50 -5.67 5.00
N HIS A 53 0.67 -5.34 5.57
CA HIS A 53 1.12 -3.96 5.68
C HIS A 53 1.46 -3.38 4.31
N ASP A 54 2.16 -4.15 3.49
CA ASP A 54 2.56 -3.73 2.14
C ASP A 54 1.33 -3.59 1.24
N VAL A 55 0.40 -4.54 1.29
CA VAL A 55 -0.86 -4.47 0.53
C VAL A 55 -1.68 -3.23 0.91
N LYS A 56 -1.69 -2.87 2.19
CA LYS A 56 -2.38 -1.66 2.66
C LYS A 56 -1.68 -0.39 2.16
N ALA A 57 -0.36 -0.31 2.26
CA ALA A 57 0.40 0.84 1.75
C ALA A 57 0.21 1.00 0.22
N LEU A 58 0.12 -0.11 -0.52
CA LEU A 58 -0.18 -0.08 -1.96
C LEU A 58 -1.60 0.40 -2.27
N GLU A 59 -2.57 0.12 -1.40
CA GLU A 59 -3.94 0.60 -1.53
C GLU A 59 -4.04 2.10 -1.23
N GLU A 60 -3.38 2.57 -0.16
CA GLU A 60 -3.28 4.00 0.16
C GLU A 60 -2.67 4.79 -1.00
N LYS A 61 -1.66 4.21 -1.64
CA LYS A 61 -1.01 4.74 -2.85
C LYS A 61 -1.77 4.44 -4.14
N ARG A 62 -2.97 3.86 -4.10
CA ARG A 62 -3.79 3.49 -5.27
C ARG A 62 -3.07 2.67 -6.35
N LEU A 63 -1.99 1.98 -6.00
CA LEU A 63 -1.21 1.12 -6.90
C LEU A 63 -1.74 -0.31 -6.94
N LEU A 64 -2.51 -0.72 -5.92
CA LEU A 64 -2.92 -2.11 -5.76
C LEU A 64 -3.77 -2.62 -6.94
N LYS A 65 -4.59 -1.75 -7.54
CA LYS A 65 -5.43 -2.07 -8.71
C LYS A 65 -4.61 -2.72 -9.83
N ASP A 66 -3.55 -2.06 -10.29
CA ASP A 66 -2.79 -2.49 -11.46
C ASP A 66 -1.92 -3.71 -11.13
N ILE A 67 -1.45 -3.81 -9.89
CA ILE A 67 -0.72 -4.98 -9.40
C ILE A 67 -1.63 -6.20 -9.44
N VAL A 68 -2.85 -6.10 -8.92
CA VAL A 68 -3.77 -7.23 -8.80
C VAL A 68 -4.38 -7.62 -10.16
N GLN A 69 -4.73 -6.65 -11.00
CA GLN A 69 -5.37 -6.92 -12.30
C GLN A 69 -4.38 -7.30 -13.40
N PHE A 70 -3.18 -6.69 -13.41
CA PHE A 70 -2.23 -6.81 -14.53
C PHE A 70 -0.87 -7.39 -14.12
N GLY A 71 -0.58 -7.52 -12.82
CA GLY A 71 0.65 -8.15 -12.35
C GLY A 71 1.92 -7.32 -12.55
N PHE A 72 1.80 -5.98 -12.63
CA PHE A 72 2.94 -5.07 -12.65
C PHE A 72 2.75 -3.87 -11.71
N GLN A 73 3.86 -3.25 -11.34
CA GLN A 73 3.89 -2.06 -10.50
C GLN A 73 4.48 -0.90 -11.30
N TRP A 74 3.88 0.28 -11.17
CA TRP A 74 4.41 1.51 -11.76
C TRP A 74 5.77 1.87 -11.16
N LYS A 75 6.77 2.05 -12.02
CA LYS A 75 8.13 2.45 -11.64
C LYS A 75 8.42 3.94 -11.88
N THR A 76 7.49 4.66 -12.49
CA THR A 76 7.77 5.97 -13.11
C THR A 76 6.81 7.04 -12.60
N GLY A 77 7.39 8.16 -12.15
CA GLY A 77 6.70 9.43 -11.96
C GLY A 77 6.77 9.97 -10.53
N SER A 78 6.97 11.29 -10.42
CA SER A 78 6.67 12.15 -9.27
C SER A 78 5.16 12.14 -8.95
N GLY A 79 4.64 10.93 -8.70
CA GLY A 79 3.25 10.52 -8.65
C GLY A 79 3.09 9.01 -8.43
N ALA A 80 4.19 8.29 -8.18
CA ALA A 80 4.22 6.87 -7.83
C ALA A 80 3.49 6.54 -6.52
N ASP A 81 3.03 7.53 -5.77
CA ASP A 81 2.16 7.36 -4.60
C ASP A 81 0.67 7.44 -4.96
N GLY A 82 0.30 7.37 -6.24
CA GLY A 82 -1.09 7.40 -6.75
C GLY A 82 -1.88 8.67 -6.45
N VAL A 83 -1.18 9.70 -5.95
CA VAL A 83 -1.69 11.06 -5.83
C VAL A 83 -1.76 11.66 -7.23
N PRO A 84 -2.84 12.38 -7.59
CA PRO A 84 -2.90 13.10 -8.85
C PRO A 84 -1.66 13.99 -9.00
N GLN A 85 -1.14 14.08 -10.23
CA GLN A 85 0.10 14.80 -10.52
C GLN A 85 0.06 16.19 -9.89
N GLN A 86 1.01 16.45 -8.98
CA GLN A 86 1.07 17.74 -8.32
C GLN A 86 1.31 18.83 -9.37
N LEU A 87 0.57 19.93 -9.28
CA LEU A 87 0.80 21.11 -10.09
C LEU A 87 2.19 21.69 -9.76
N ASN A 88 2.91 22.18 -10.76
CA ASN A 88 4.24 22.83 -10.64
C ASN A 88 5.41 21.92 -10.20
N GLN A 89 5.56 20.74 -10.82
CA GLN A 89 6.71 19.84 -10.58
C GLN A 89 8.01 20.22 -11.29
N LEU A 90 8.03 21.33 -12.03
CA LEU A 90 9.25 21.76 -12.69
C LEU A 90 10.28 22.19 -11.64
N PRO A 91 11.57 21.83 -11.81
CA PRO A 91 12.60 22.26 -10.89
C PRO A 91 12.71 23.78 -10.91
N SER A 92 12.78 24.39 -9.72
CA SER A 92 13.05 25.83 -9.60
C SER A 92 14.47 26.14 -10.10
N ALA A 93 14.67 27.29 -10.74
CA ALA A 93 15.96 27.68 -11.32
C ALA A 93 17.13 27.71 -10.30
N HIS A 94 16.86 28.11 -9.05
CA HIS A 94 17.90 28.31 -8.02
C HIS A 94 17.65 27.57 -6.70
N GLY A 95 16.53 26.86 -6.53
CA GLY A 95 16.24 26.08 -5.31
C GLY A 95 15.62 26.87 -4.15
N ASP A 96 15.55 28.20 -4.26
CA ASP A 96 15.16 29.13 -3.19
C ASP A 96 13.63 29.21 -2.90
N THR A 97 12.97 28.06 -2.83
CA THR A 97 11.51 27.95 -2.64
C THR A 97 11.02 28.34 -1.22
N GLU A 98 11.94 28.36 -0.24
CA GLU A 98 11.65 28.73 1.16
C GLU A 98 11.86 30.23 1.45
N LEU A 99 12.68 30.94 0.65
CA LEU A 99 12.96 32.37 0.87
C LEU A 99 11.73 33.25 0.58
N PHE A 100 10.88 32.82 -0.34
CA PHE A 100 9.68 33.56 -0.72
C PHE A 100 8.52 33.33 0.28
N ARG A 101 8.40 34.24 1.27
CA ARG A 101 7.36 34.17 2.31
C ARG A 101 5.92 34.34 1.79
N GLY A 102 5.75 34.98 0.64
CA GLY A 102 4.46 35.17 -0.03
C GLY A 102 3.98 33.97 -0.83
N ARG A 103 4.60 32.79 -0.67
CA ARG A 103 4.20 31.56 -1.38
C ARG A 103 2.81 31.10 -0.98
N TYR A 104 2.10 30.49 -1.93
CA TYR A 104 0.85 29.80 -1.66
C TYR A 104 1.11 28.62 -0.70
N ARG A 105 0.59 28.70 0.53
CA ARG A 105 0.78 27.67 1.56
C ARG A 105 -0.20 26.51 1.46
N GLY A 106 -1.19 26.59 0.57
CA GLY A 106 -2.29 25.63 0.49
C GLY A 106 -3.54 26.09 1.22
N ALA A 107 -4.60 25.30 1.09
CA ALA A 107 -5.84 25.50 1.82
C ALA A 107 -5.65 25.20 3.32
N PRO A 108 -6.38 25.85 4.23
CA PRO A 108 -6.34 25.51 5.65
C PRO A 108 -6.80 24.06 5.89
N VAL A 109 -6.06 23.32 6.73
CA VAL A 109 -6.34 21.92 7.08
C VAL A 109 -6.87 21.83 8.50
N ALA A 110 -7.99 21.13 8.71
CA ALA A 110 -8.53 20.87 10.03
C ALA A 110 -7.79 19.69 10.68
N ARG A 111 -7.56 19.75 12.00
CA ARG A 111 -7.02 18.64 12.79
C ARG A 111 -7.91 18.38 14.00
N PRO A 112 -8.20 17.10 14.32
CA PRO A 112 -9.02 16.78 15.48
C PRO A 112 -8.30 17.16 16.77
N VAL A 113 -9.03 17.76 17.73
CA VAL A 113 -8.49 18.12 19.05
C VAL A 113 -8.45 16.90 19.97
N VAL A 114 -9.41 15.97 19.79
CA VAL A 114 -9.54 14.74 20.58
C VAL A 114 -9.70 13.54 19.65
N ARG A 115 -9.17 12.39 20.07
CA ARG A 115 -9.34 11.12 19.37
C ARG A 115 -10.69 10.51 19.73
N LEU A 116 -11.53 10.25 18.73
CA LEU A 116 -12.80 9.57 18.96
C LEU A 116 -12.58 8.10 19.30
N PRO A 117 -13.45 7.48 20.13
CA PRO A 117 -13.40 6.04 20.38
C PRO A 117 -13.53 5.26 19.07
N SER A 118 -12.67 4.26 18.86
CA SER A 118 -12.81 3.35 17.72
C SER A 118 -14.00 2.41 17.93
N LEU A 119 -14.72 2.12 16.83
CA LEU A 119 -15.83 1.18 16.84
C LEU A 119 -15.39 -0.26 17.18
N HIS A 120 -14.17 -0.65 16.79
CA HIS A 120 -13.67 -2.00 16.99
C HIS A 120 -12.14 -1.98 17.18
N PRO A 121 -11.55 -2.82 18.06
CA PRO A 121 -10.10 -2.83 18.29
C PRO A 121 -9.27 -3.11 17.04
N PHE A 122 -9.80 -3.89 16.09
CA PHE A 122 -9.14 -4.15 14.79
C PHE A 122 -9.55 -3.15 13.69
N HIS A 123 -10.51 -2.27 13.96
CA HIS A 123 -10.77 -1.12 13.10
C HIS A 123 -9.74 -0.05 13.46
N ARG A 124 -8.66 0.00 12.69
CA ARG A 124 -7.74 1.12 12.74
C ARG A 124 -8.38 2.29 12.00
N VAL A 125 -8.68 3.35 12.74
CA VAL A 125 -8.77 4.68 12.18
C VAL A 125 -7.33 5.18 12.21
N ASP A 126 -6.68 5.16 11.05
CA ASP A 126 -5.40 5.83 10.89
C ASP A 126 -5.74 7.29 10.59
N ASP A 127 -5.57 8.12 11.63
CA ASP A 127 -5.70 9.58 11.54
C ASP A 127 -4.41 10.11 10.90
N GLU A 128 -4.40 10.28 9.58
CA GLU A 128 -3.56 11.29 8.91
C GLU A 128 -4.40 12.52 8.55
#